data_AF-A0A820GK47-F1
#
_entry.id   AF-A0A820GK47-F1
#
_cell.length_a   1.000
_cell.length_b   1.000
_cell.length_c   1.000
_cell.angle_alpha   90.00
_cell.angle_beta   90.00
_cell.angle_gamma   90.00
#
_symmetry.space_group_name_H-M   'P 1'
#
loop_
_entity.id
_entity.type
_entity.pdbx_description
1 polymer ?
#
loop_
_entity_poly.entity_id
_entity_poly.type
_entity_poly.pdbx_seq_one_letter_code
_entity_poly.pdbx_strand_id
1 'polypeptide(L)'
;MDKAALLNSDTVAVTWGKVVLGPAVRILPTLISISALGTCNGSLFMSGRYCMVGARYGYLPEVFSCIQKQRLTPLPAIVLEVEAVYT
;
A
#
# COMPACT_ATOMS: atom_id res chain seq x y z
N MET A 1 -8.25 28.80 -0.30
CA MET A 1 -7.25 28.20 0.62
C MET A 1 -5.90 28.77 0.28
N ASP A 2 -5.12 29.17 1.29
CA ASP A 2 -3.81 29.75 1.08
C ASP A 2 -2.74 28.66 0.87
N LYS A 3 -1.74 28.89 0.02
CA LYS A 3 -0.74 27.87 -0.38
C LYS A 3 0.09 27.43 0.83
N ALA A 4 0.45 28.39 1.70
CA ALA A 4 1.18 28.11 2.93
C ALA A 4 0.39 27.20 3.88
N ALA A 5 -0.95 27.33 3.93
CA ALA A 5 -1.79 26.50 4.79
C ALA A 5 -1.86 25.04 4.31
N LEU A 6 -1.77 24.77 3.00
CA LEU A 6 -1.72 23.41 2.47
C LEU A 6 -0.36 22.75 2.73
N LEU A 7 0.73 23.49 2.57
CA LEU A 7 2.09 22.99 2.78
C LEU A 7 2.38 22.63 4.23
N ASN A 8 1.78 23.35 5.18
CA ASN A 8 1.92 23.07 6.61
C ASN A 8 0.92 22.02 7.14
N SER A 9 0.10 21.41 6.27
CA SER A 9 -0.95 20.48 6.73
C SER A 9 -0.48 19.01 6.68
N ASP A 10 -0.66 18.29 7.79
CA ASP A 10 -0.33 16.86 7.89
C ASP A 10 -1.18 15.99 6.96
N THR A 11 -2.45 16.38 6.74
CA THR A 11 -3.34 15.71 5.80
C THR A 11 -4.06 16.74 4.95
N VAL A 12 -3.51 16.98 3.77
CA VAL A 12 -4.01 17.95 2.78
C VAL A 12 -5.48 17.68 2.45
N ALA A 13 -5.85 16.42 2.25
CA ALA A 13 -7.22 16.02 1.92
C ALA A 13 -8.24 16.42 3.00
N VAL A 14 -7.90 16.28 4.29
CA VAL A 14 -8.80 16.65 5.40
C VAL A 14 -8.88 18.17 5.54
N THR A 15 -7.77 18.87 5.39
CA THR A 15 -7.71 20.34 5.46
C THR A 15 -8.53 20.97 4.34
N TRP A 16 -8.41 20.45 3.12
CA TRP A 16 -9.27 20.82 1.99
C TRP A 16 -10.73 20.44 2.22
N GLY A 17 -10.98 19.23 2.71
CA GLY A 17 -12.33 18.70 2.96
C GLY A 17 -13.13 19.52 3.97
N LYS A 18 -12.49 20.12 4.97
CA LYS A 18 -13.13 21.03 5.92
C LYS A 18 -13.72 22.27 5.25
N VAL A 19 -13.10 22.77 4.18
CA VAL A 19 -13.55 23.96 3.46
C VAL A 19 -14.64 23.64 2.44
N VAL A 20 -14.55 22.49 1.77
CA VAL A 20 -15.44 22.13 0.65
C VAL A 20 -16.65 21.29 1.07
N LEU A 21 -16.44 20.27 1.91
CA LEU A 21 -17.47 19.29 2.26
C LEU A 21 -18.25 19.62 3.55
N GLY A 22 -17.79 20.61 4.33
CA GLY A 22 -18.42 21.00 5.59
C GLY A 22 -18.58 19.79 6.54
N PRO A 23 -19.80 19.46 7.02
CA PRO A 23 -20.02 18.40 8.00
C PRO A 23 -19.70 16.98 7.48
N ALA A 24 -19.70 16.76 6.16
CA ALA A 24 -19.37 15.46 5.56
C ALA A 24 -17.89 15.08 5.67
N VAL A 25 -17.02 16.01 6.10
CA VAL A 25 -15.58 15.75 6.30
C VAL A 25 -15.31 14.61 7.31
N ARG A 26 -16.25 14.27 8.20
CA ARG A 26 -16.10 13.17 9.16
C ARG A 26 -15.97 11.79 8.50
N ILE A 27 -16.49 11.62 7.29
CA ILE A 27 -16.42 10.37 6.52
C ILE A 27 -15.12 10.32 5.69
N LEU A 28 -14.46 11.45 5.50
CA LEU A 28 -13.29 11.54 4.62
C LEU A 28 -12.10 10.70 5.12
N PRO A 29 -11.73 10.68 6.41
CA PRO A 29 -10.64 9.83 6.89
C PRO A 29 -10.88 8.34 6.63
N THR A 30 -12.11 7.85 6.78
CA THR A 30 -12.41 6.42 6.55
C THR A 30 -12.26 6.05 5.08
N LEU A 31 -12.70 6.92 4.17
CA LEU A 31 -12.50 6.74 2.72
C LEU A 31 -11.01 6.76 2.35
N ILE A 32 -10.23 7.68 2.91
CA ILE A 32 -8.78 7.75 2.69
C ILE A 32 -8.11 6.47 3.18
N SER A 33 -8.46 6.00 4.39
CA SER A 33 -7.92 4.74 4.93
C SER A 33 -8.27 3.54 4.07
N ILE A 34 -9.53 3.41 3.61
CA ILE A 34 -9.94 2.30 2.73
C ILE A 34 -9.16 2.34 1.40
N SER A 35 -8.96 3.53 0.83
CA SER A 35 -8.16 3.69 -0.40
C SER A 35 -6.72 3.26 -0.18
N ALA A 36 -6.08 3.72 0.89
CA ALA A 36 -4.70 3.36 1.20
C ALA A 36 -4.54 1.86 1.46
N LEU A 37 -5.46 1.26 2.22
CA LEU A 37 -5.50 -0.19 2.46
C LEU A 37 -5.70 -0.99 1.16
N GLY A 38 -6.54 -0.49 0.25
CA GLY A 38 -6.72 -1.08 -1.08
C GLY A 38 -5.42 -1.08 -1.89
N THR A 39 -4.69 0.04 -1.89
CA THR A 39 -3.39 0.16 -2.56
C THR A 39 -2.33 -0.75 -1.92
N CYS A 40 -2.26 -0.82 -0.60
CA CYS A 40 -1.35 -1.73 0.10
C CYS A 40 -1.66 -3.20 -0.26
N ASN A 41 -2.94 -3.60 -0.28
CA ASN A 41 -3.30 -4.96 -0.65
C ASN A 41 -2.97 -5.27 -2.12
N GLY A 42 -3.23 -4.33 -3.03
CA GLY A 42 -2.92 -4.48 -4.45
C GLY A 42 -1.41 -4.60 -4.72
N SER A 43 -0.60 -3.76 -4.06
CA SER A 43 0.86 -3.80 -4.17
C SER A 43 1.43 -5.13 -3.68
N LEU A 44 0.97 -5.65 -2.53
CA LEU A 44 1.40 -6.97 -2.02
C LEU A 44 1.13 -8.13 -3.00
N PHE A 45 -0.02 -8.13 -3.66
CA PHE A 45 -0.32 -9.18 -4.66
C PHE A 45 0.51 -9.03 -5.93
N MET A 46 0.77 -7.80 -6.35
CA MET A 46 1.54 -7.49 -7.54
C MET A 46 3.02 -7.84 -7.33
N SER A 47 3.62 -7.37 -6.24
CA SER A 47 5.02 -7.66 -5.89
C SER A 47 5.26 -9.15 -5.68
N GLY A 48 4.34 -9.86 -5.03
CA GLY A 48 4.42 -11.31 -4.86
C GLY A 48 4.48 -12.06 -6.20
N ARG A 49 3.69 -11.65 -7.19
CA ARG A 49 3.72 -12.22 -8.56
C ARG A 49 5.03 -11.90 -9.27
N TYR A 50 5.50 -10.65 -9.19
CA TYR A 50 6.77 -10.25 -9.80
C TYR A 50 7.95 -10.99 -9.18
N CYS A 51 8.02 -11.11 -7.85
CA CYS A 51 9.09 -11.83 -7.16
C CYS A 51 9.11 -13.32 -7.51
N MET A 52 7.93 -13.96 -7.59
CA MET A 52 7.80 -15.35 -7.99
C MET A 52 8.32 -15.59 -9.42
N VAL A 53 8.01 -14.68 -10.35
CA VAL A 53 8.50 -14.75 -11.72
C VAL A 53 10.00 -14.43 -11.80
N GLY A 54 10.47 -13.42 -11.07
CA GLY A 54 11.90 -13.07 -11.00
C GLY A 54 12.76 -14.19 -10.44
N ALA A 55 12.27 -14.91 -9.42
CA ALA A 55 12.94 -16.10 -8.88
C ALA A 55 13.00 -17.26 -9.89
N ARG A 56 11.95 -17.45 -10.69
CA ARG A 56 11.93 -18.46 -11.77
C ARG A 56 12.90 -18.16 -12.91
N TYR A 57 13.16 -16.89 -13.18
CA TYR A 57 14.16 -16.47 -14.17
C TYR A 57 15.59 -16.37 -13.60
N GLY A 58 15.79 -16.68 -12.32
CA GLY A 58 17.10 -16.64 -11.66
C GLY A 58 17.58 -15.25 -11.22
N TYR A 59 16.72 -14.23 -11.27
CA TYR A 59 17.04 -12.88 -10.78
C TYR A 59 16.96 -12.76 -9.25
N LEU A 60 16.23 -13.68 -8.62
CA LEU A 60 16.03 -13.74 -7.17
C LEU A 60 16.29 -15.17 -6.68
N PRO A 61 16.67 -15.37 -5.40
CA PRO A 61 16.79 -16.69 -4.80
C PRO A 61 15.53 -17.55 -4.98
N GLU A 62 15.72 -18.85 -5.25
CA GLU A 62 14.64 -19.79 -5.54
C GLU A 62 13.60 -19.90 -4.40
N VAL A 63 13.99 -19.56 -3.17
CA VAL A 63 13.11 -19.49 -1.98
C VAL A 63 11.90 -18.57 -2.22
N PHE A 64 12.04 -17.51 -3.03
CA PHE A 64 10.94 -16.59 -3.35
C PHE A 64 9.94 -17.16 -4.38
N SER A 65 10.27 -18.28 -5.03
CA SER A 65 9.33 -19.02 -5.89
C SER A 65 8.43 -19.98 -5.10
N CYS A 66 8.71 -20.20 -3.81
CA CYS A 66 7.98 -21.13 -2.97
C CYS A 66 6.59 -20.61 -2.59
N ILE A 67 5.58 -21.48 -2.76
CA ILE A 67 4.20 -21.22 -2.38
C ILE A 67 3.86 -22.05 -1.14
N GLN A 68 3.25 -21.43 -0.13
CA GLN A 68 2.79 -22.11 1.09
C GLN A 68 1.74 -23.18 0.75
N LYS A 69 1.95 -24.43 1.20
CA LYS A 69 1.08 -25.57 0.82
C LYS A 69 -0.38 -25.44 1.27
N GLN A 70 -0.62 -24.88 2.46
CA GLN A 70 -1.98 -24.82 3.05
C GLN A 70 -2.82 -23.64 2.53
N ARG A 71 -2.18 -22.49 2.30
CA ARG A 71 -2.88 -21.24 1.94
C ARG A 71 -2.63 -20.78 0.51
N LEU A 72 -1.81 -21.52 -0.25
CA LEU A 72 -1.42 -21.20 -1.63
C LEU A 72 -0.93 -19.76 -1.82
N THR A 73 -0.28 -19.20 -0.79
CA THR A 73 0.22 -17.83 -0.77
C THR A 73 1.76 -17.81 -0.85
N PRO A 74 2.37 -16.88 -1.61
CA PRO A 74 3.82 -16.74 -1.69
C PRO A 74 4.34 -15.96 -0.46
N LEU A 75 4.34 -16.63 0.70
CA LEU A 75 4.74 -16.08 1.99
C LEU A 75 6.12 -15.38 1.99
N PRO A 76 7.21 -15.99 1.47
CA PRO A 76 8.52 -15.32 1.45
C PRO A 76 8.56 -14.06 0.58
N ALA A 77 7.78 -14.02 -0.52
CA ALA A 77 7.70 -12.84 -1.36
C ALA A 77 6.91 -11.69 -0.69
N ILE A 78 5.88 -12.02 0.08
CA ILE A 78 5.09 -11.04 0.84
C ILE A 78 5.93 -10.42 1.97
N VAL A 79 6.73 -11.23 2.68
CA VAL A 79 7.63 -10.73 3.74
C VAL A 79 8.67 -9.77 3.16
N LEU A 80 9.24 -10.09 2.00
CA LEU A 80 10.20 -9.21 1.32
C LEU A 80 9.62 -7.82 1.02
N GLU A 81 8.38 -7.76 0.53
CA GLU A 81 7.72 -6.48 0.25
C GLU A 81 7.52 -5.65 1.52
N VAL A 82 7.09 -6.28 2.62
CA VAL A 82 6.85 -5.57 3.89
C VAL A 82 8.16 -5.03 4.46
N GLU A 83 9.25 -5.79 4.41
CA GLU A 83 10.57 -5.34 4.85
C GLU A 83 11.11 -4.19 3.97
N ALA A 84 10.88 -4.26 2.65
CA ALA A 84 11.28 -3.20 1.72
C ALA A 84 10.51 -1.89 1.93
N VAL A 85 9.30 -1.93 2.48
CA VAL A 85 8.51 -0.73 2.83
C VAL A 85 8.99 -0.06 4.12
N TYR A 86 9.60 -0.82 5.03
CA TYR A 86 10.09 -0.31 6.33
C TYR A 86 11.57 0.10 6.33
N THR A 87 12.28 -0.08 5.22
CA THR A 87 13.68 0.37 5.02
C THR A 87 13.71 1.72 4.30
#